data_AF-A0A6L5DUM9-F1
#
_entry.id   AF-A0A6L5DUM9-F1
#
_cell.length_a   1.000
_cell.length_b   1.000
_cell.length_c   1.000
_cell.angle_alpha   90.00
_cell.angle_beta   90.00
_cell.angle_gamma   90.00
#
_symmetry.space_group_name_H-M   'P 1'
#
loop_
_entity.id
_entity.type
_entity.pdbx_description
1 polymer ?
#
loop_
_entity_poly.entity_id
_entity_poly.type
_entity_poly.pdbx_seq_one_letter_code
_entity_poly.pdbx_strand_id
1 'polypeptide(L)'
;MLRTKHCELCDHQETSLKEGTTCGLTTGKPDFDTTCSNIKLKDKFTDKLKVANIEFEKIRRTKIVTYIYFVVYFLLGLAVIAGAYLLFTYALNKGVVMTVPIVIMGAGLTLSGMGVGTLIKFTQNIKYANRKKASIDGVLNLYKIDYDIEMKFGREYHGSQEVDANVKFRKIR
;
A
#
# COMPACT_ATOMS: atom_id res chain seq x y z
N MET A 1 -14.37 4.86 17.67
CA MET A 1 -13.28 5.00 16.66
C MET A 1 -13.58 6.02 15.55
N LEU A 2 -14.86 6.29 15.20
CA LEU A 2 -15.20 7.27 14.14
C LEU A 2 -14.95 8.74 14.52
N ARG A 3 -15.08 9.10 15.82
CA ARG A 3 -14.84 10.47 16.34
C ARG A 3 -13.41 10.97 16.11
N THR A 4 -12.41 10.14 16.40
CA THR A 4 -11.00 10.52 16.23
C THR A 4 -10.61 10.67 14.76
N LYS A 5 -11.11 9.80 13.87
CA LYS A 5 -10.84 9.87 12.42
C LYS A 5 -11.42 11.14 11.78
N HIS A 6 -12.59 11.57 12.26
CA HIS A 6 -13.18 12.85 11.87
C HIS A 6 -12.27 14.02 12.20
N CYS A 7 -11.80 14.10 13.45
CA CYS A 7 -10.89 15.17 13.85
C CYS A 7 -9.57 15.10 13.10
N GLU A 8 -9.06 13.91 12.81
CA GLU A 8 -7.82 13.73 12.06
C GLU A 8 -7.86 14.37 10.65
N LEU A 9 -9.04 14.44 10.06
CA LEU A 9 -9.32 14.99 8.74
C LEU A 9 -9.75 16.47 8.78
N CYS A 10 -10.06 17.00 9.96
CA CYS A 10 -10.54 18.37 10.15
C CYS A 10 -9.37 19.36 10.30
N ASP A 11 -9.55 20.57 9.76
CA ASP A 11 -8.57 21.67 9.91
C ASP A 11 -8.54 22.24 11.33
N HIS A 12 -9.60 22.04 12.12
CA HIS A 12 -9.69 22.49 13.52
C HIS A 12 -9.00 21.55 14.52
N GLN A 13 -8.27 20.53 14.05
CA GLN A 13 -7.57 19.61 14.92
C GLN A 13 -6.32 20.24 15.52
N GLU A 14 -6.19 20.15 16.83
CA GLU A 14 -4.96 20.44 17.55
C GLU A 14 -4.38 19.14 18.12
N THR A 15 -3.06 19.02 18.10
CA THR A 15 -2.36 17.84 18.60
C THR A 15 -1.27 18.27 19.57
N SER A 16 -1.36 17.79 20.81
CA SER A 16 -0.34 17.98 21.84
C SER A 16 0.15 16.62 22.33
N LEU A 17 1.45 16.51 22.61
CA LEU A 17 2.03 15.28 23.17
C LEU A 17 1.47 14.95 24.56
N LYS A 18 1.01 15.96 25.32
CA LYS A 18 0.46 15.79 26.67
C LYS A 18 -1.03 15.45 26.65
N GLU A 19 -1.80 16.09 25.77
CA GLU A 19 -3.28 16.02 25.81
C GLU A 19 -3.88 15.16 24.69
N GLY A 20 -3.08 14.78 23.70
CA GLY A 20 -3.51 14.03 22.53
C GLY A 20 -4.17 14.91 21.48
N THR A 21 -5.22 14.39 20.83
CA THR A 21 -5.99 15.14 19.83
C THR A 21 -7.13 15.90 20.50
N THR A 22 -7.12 17.23 20.35
CA THR A 22 -8.15 18.15 20.82
C THR A 22 -8.79 18.91 19.65
N CYS A 23 -9.96 19.50 19.89
CA CYS A 23 -10.62 20.36 18.93
C CYS A 23 -10.35 21.84 19.28
N GLY A 24 -9.77 22.62 18.36
CA GLY A 24 -9.49 24.03 18.59
C GLY A 24 -10.75 24.90 18.75
N LEU A 25 -11.93 24.39 18.39
CA LEU A 25 -13.21 25.10 18.61
C LEU A 25 -13.73 24.96 20.04
N THR A 26 -13.46 23.84 20.72
CA THR A 26 -13.97 23.56 22.06
C THR A 26 -12.86 23.43 23.10
N THR A 27 -11.59 23.52 22.68
CA THR A 27 -10.37 23.29 23.49
C THR A 27 -10.33 21.95 24.22
N GLY A 28 -11.23 21.03 23.88
CA GLY A 28 -11.44 19.76 24.56
C GLY A 28 -11.45 18.58 23.60
N LYS A 29 -11.71 17.39 24.15
CA LYS A 29 -11.84 16.16 23.35
C LYS A 29 -13.06 16.25 22.43
N PRO A 30 -12.97 15.67 21.22
CA PRO A 30 -14.09 15.70 20.28
C PRO A 30 -15.33 14.99 20.81
N ASP A 31 -16.41 15.75 20.93
CA ASP A 31 -17.71 15.27 21.38
C ASP A 31 -18.78 15.46 20.31
N PHE A 32 -18.99 14.44 19.48
CA PHE A 32 -20.05 14.38 18.47
C PHE A 32 -20.38 12.94 18.11
N ASP A 33 -21.67 12.57 18.03
CA ASP A 33 -22.06 11.17 17.83
C ASP A 33 -21.80 10.64 16.42
N THR A 34 -22.14 11.42 15.39
CA THR A 34 -22.05 10.98 13.98
C THR A 34 -21.39 12.01 13.06
N THR A 35 -21.76 13.28 13.18
CA THR A 35 -21.22 14.38 12.37
C THR A 35 -20.91 15.60 13.23
N CYS A 36 -19.97 16.44 12.79
CA CYS A 36 -19.64 17.69 13.45
C CYS A 36 -20.32 18.85 12.71
N SER A 37 -21.14 19.63 13.42
CA SER A 37 -21.89 20.76 12.83
C SER A 37 -20.99 21.87 12.27
N ASN A 38 -19.78 22.03 12.82
CA ASN A 38 -18.82 23.06 12.44
C ASN A 38 -17.56 22.48 11.77
N ILE A 39 -17.71 21.39 11.02
CA ILE A 39 -16.57 20.77 10.36
C ILE A 39 -16.00 21.68 9.26
N LYS A 40 -14.67 21.78 9.21
CA LYS A 40 -13.94 22.47 8.15
C LYS A 40 -13.02 21.48 7.45
N LEU A 41 -13.43 21.10 6.24
CA LEU A 41 -12.70 20.21 5.33
C LEU A 41 -12.16 21.05 4.17
N LYS A 42 -11.00 21.70 4.38
CA LYS A 42 -10.34 22.51 3.35
C LYS A 42 -9.07 21.81 2.86
N ASP A 43 -7.90 22.31 3.22
CA ASP A 43 -6.65 21.97 2.56
C ASP A 43 -6.07 20.66 3.13
N LYS A 44 -6.06 20.49 4.47
CA LYS A 44 -5.54 19.28 5.12
C LYS A 44 -6.30 18.03 4.70
N PHE A 45 -7.62 18.15 4.57
CA PHE A 45 -8.48 17.08 4.09
C PHE A 45 -8.15 16.71 2.65
N THR A 46 -8.11 17.72 1.78
CA THR A 46 -7.83 17.56 0.35
C THR A 46 -6.46 16.93 0.13
N ASP A 47 -5.45 17.35 0.88
CA ASP A 47 -4.10 16.78 0.81
C ASP A 47 -4.08 15.32 1.26
N LYS A 48 -4.73 14.98 2.37
CA LYS A 48 -4.84 13.59 2.84
C LYS A 48 -5.55 12.70 1.82
N LEU A 49 -6.61 13.21 1.19
CA LEU A 49 -7.35 12.51 0.14
C LEU A 49 -6.46 12.28 -1.10
N LYS A 50 -5.74 13.32 -1.56
CA LYS A 50 -4.78 13.22 -2.66
C LYS A 50 -3.70 12.18 -2.36
N VAL A 51 -3.03 12.29 -1.22
CA VAL A 51 -1.96 11.36 -0.82
C VAL A 51 -2.46 9.92 -0.77
N ALA A 52 -3.62 9.66 -0.17
CA ALA A 52 -4.17 8.30 -0.09
C ALA A 52 -4.48 7.71 -1.48
N ASN A 53 -5.05 8.51 -2.39
CA ASN A 53 -5.33 8.06 -3.76
C ASN A 53 -4.06 7.88 -4.59
N ILE A 54 -3.08 8.77 -4.45
CA ILE A 54 -1.78 8.66 -5.12
C ILE A 54 -1.04 7.40 -4.64
N GLU A 55 -0.97 7.14 -3.33
CA GLU A 55 -0.37 5.93 -2.78
C GLU A 55 -1.03 4.66 -3.33
N PHE A 56 -2.38 4.64 -3.34
CA PHE A 56 -3.13 3.50 -3.87
C PHE A 56 -2.87 3.27 -5.36
N GLU A 57 -2.94 4.30 -6.18
CA GLU A 57 -2.77 4.20 -7.63
C GLU A 57 -1.30 3.89 -8.00
N LYS A 58 -0.33 4.43 -7.26
CA LYS A 58 1.09 4.09 -7.41
C LYS A 58 1.33 2.60 -7.16
N ILE A 59 0.80 2.05 -6.06
CA ILE A 59 0.88 0.61 -5.77
C ILE A 59 0.14 -0.19 -6.85
N ARG A 60 -1.04 0.25 -7.27
CA ARG A 60 -1.81 -0.45 -8.32
C ARG A 60 -1.04 -0.56 -9.64
N ARG A 61 -0.30 0.48 -10.03
CA ARG A 61 0.52 0.49 -11.25
C ARG A 61 1.69 -0.52 -11.19
N THR A 62 2.24 -0.80 -10.02
CA THR A 62 3.33 -1.79 -9.89
C THR A 62 2.85 -3.23 -10.00
N LYS A 63 1.53 -3.50 -10.04
CA LYS A 63 0.96 -4.85 -10.12
C LYS A 63 1.58 -5.71 -11.22
N ILE A 64 1.72 -5.16 -12.43
CA ILE A 64 2.28 -5.89 -13.58
C ILE A 64 3.75 -6.21 -13.34
N VAL A 65 4.52 -5.21 -12.90
CA VAL A 65 5.95 -5.37 -12.60
C VAL A 65 6.17 -6.41 -11.49
N THR A 66 5.38 -6.37 -10.43
CA THR A 66 5.43 -7.36 -9.35
C THR A 66 5.10 -8.77 -9.85
N TYR A 67 4.11 -8.92 -10.72
CA TYR A 67 3.76 -10.22 -11.28
C TYR A 67 4.86 -10.76 -12.21
N ILE A 68 5.43 -9.92 -13.06
CA ILE A 68 6.59 -10.29 -13.91
C ILE A 68 7.76 -10.73 -13.03
N TYR A 69 8.10 -9.94 -12.01
CA TYR A 69 9.18 -10.26 -11.08
C TYR A 69 8.92 -11.62 -10.40
N PHE A 70 7.71 -11.86 -9.92
CA PHE A 70 7.34 -13.15 -9.35
C PHE A 70 7.57 -14.30 -10.33
N VAL A 71 7.02 -14.21 -11.55
CA VAL A 71 7.14 -15.27 -12.56
C VAL A 71 8.59 -15.54 -12.91
N VAL A 72 9.40 -14.50 -13.16
CA VAL A 72 10.81 -14.67 -13.54
C VAL A 72 11.60 -15.35 -12.42
N TYR A 73 11.51 -14.87 -11.18
CA TYR A 73 12.27 -15.46 -10.07
C TYR A 73 11.81 -16.88 -9.72
N PHE A 74 10.52 -17.15 -9.86
CA PHE A 74 9.96 -18.47 -9.64
C PHE A 74 10.45 -19.46 -10.71
N LEU A 75 10.42 -19.08 -11.99
CA LEU A 75 10.93 -19.92 -13.08
C LEU A 75 12.43 -20.15 -12.99
N LEU A 76 13.21 -19.13 -12.64
CA LEU A 76 14.65 -19.26 -12.42
C LEU A 76 14.96 -20.22 -11.26
N GLY A 77 14.24 -20.08 -10.14
CA GLY A 77 14.41 -20.98 -9.00
C GLY A 77 14.05 -22.43 -9.35
N LEU A 78 12.96 -22.65 -10.09
CA LEU A 78 12.59 -23.98 -10.59
C LEU A 78 13.65 -24.56 -11.55
N ALA A 79 14.20 -23.75 -12.45
CA ALA A 79 15.26 -24.18 -13.36
C ALA A 79 16.52 -24.62 -12.60
N VAL A 80 16.92 -23.88 -11.56
CA VAL A 80 18.05 -24.24 -10.69
C VAL A 80 17.79 -25.56 -9.95
N ILE A 81 16.59 -25.74 -9.40
CA ILE A 81 16.21 -26.98 -8.70
C ILE A 81 16.21 -28.17 -9.66
N ALA A 82 15.65 -28.01 -10.86
CA ALA A 82 15.62 -29.05 -11.88
C ALA A 82 17.04 -29.44 -12.32
N GLY A 83 17.91 -28.45 -12.56
CA GLY A 83 19.31 -28.70 -12.90
C GLY A 83 20.06 -29.45 -11.79
N ALA A 84 19.86 -29.05 -10.54
CA ALA A 84 20.43 -29.74 -9.39
C ALA A 84 19.93 -31.18 -9.26
N TYR A 85 18.64 -31.42 -9.53
CA TYR A 85 18.06 -32.76 -9.50
C TYR A 85 18.66 -33.67 -10.57
N LEU A 86 18.82 -33.19 -11.79
CA LEU A 86 19.46 -33.95 -12.87
C LEU A 86 20.93 -34.27 -12.54
N LEU A 87 21.68 -33.31 -11.98
CA LEU A 87 23.06 -33.55 -11.54
C LEU A 87 23.13 -34.59 -10.42
N PHE A 88 22.21 -34.53 -9.45
CA PHE A 88 22.14 -35.47 -8.35
C PHE A 88 21.86 -36.89 -8.83
N THR A 89 20.86 -37.07 -9.70
CA THR A 89 20.52 -38.39 -10.25
C THR A 89 21.64 -38.96 -11.13
N TYR A 90 22.29 -38.14 -11.94
CA TYR A 90 23.46 -38.56 -12.73
C TYR A 90 24.63 -39.03 -11.85
N ALA A 91 24.90 -38.32 -10.75
CA ALA A 91 25.95 -38.67 -9.81
C ALA A 91 25.66 -39.99 -9.07
N LEU A 92 24.42 -40.16 -8.61
CA LEU A 92 23.98 -41.38 -7.94
C LEU A 92 24.06 -42.59 -8.86
N ASN A 93 23.71 -42.44 -10.14
CA ASN A 93 23.84 -43.50 -11.14
C ASN A 93 25.30 -43.93 -11.37
N LYS A 94 26.28 -43.07 -11.05
CA LYS A 94 27.71 -43.39 -11.06
C LYS A 94 28.24 -43.86 -9.70
N GLY A 95 27.37 -44.09 -8.71
CA GLY A 95 27.75 -44.54 -7.38
C GLY A 95 28.34 -43.45 -6.48
N VAL A 96 28.24 -42.17 -6.87
CA VAL A 96 28.80 -41.05 -6.10
C VAL A 96 27.69 -40.26 -5.44
N VAL A 97 27.71 -40.17 -4.11
CA VAL A 97 26.81 -39.29 -3.36
C VAL A 97 27.47 -37.92 -3.22
N MET A 98 26.93 -36.92 -3.92
CA MET A 98 27.38 -35.53 -3.81
C MET A 98 26.44 -34.71 -2.94
N THR A 99 26.99 -33.95 -2.00
CA THR A 99 26.25 -32.98 -1.17
C THR A 99 25.96 -31.68 -1.89
N VAL A 100 26.74 -31.35 -2.93
CA VAL A 100 26.66 -30.11 -3.71
C VAL A 100 25.25 -29.87 -4.31
N PRO A 101 24.60 -30.85 -4.96
CA PRO A 101 23.26 -30.65 -5.52
C PRO A 101 22.19 -30.28 -4.48
N ILE A 102 22.30 -30.81 -3.25
CA ILE A 102 21.35 -30.52 -2.16
C ILE A 102 21.44 -29.04 -1.76
N VAL A 103 22.66 -28.50 -1.66
CA VAL A 103 22.89 -27.07 -1.35
C VAL A 103 22.33 -26.19 -2.47
N ILE A 104 22.53 -26.58 -3.74
CA ILE A 104 22.01 -25.85 -4.90
C ILE A 104 20.48 -25.85 -4.92
N MET A 105 19.83 -26.98 -4.60
CA MET A 105 18.37 -27.03 -4.45
C MET A 105 17.88 -26.06 -3.36
N GLY A 106 18.58 -26.02 -2.22
CA GLY A 106 18.29 -25.06 -1.16
C GLY A 106 18.36 -23.60 -1.64
N ALA A 107 19.38 -23.25 -2.42
CA ALA A 107 19.52 -21.93 -3.03
C ALA A 107 18.41 -21.62 -4.07
N GLY A 108 17.97 -22.62 -4.84
CA GLY A 108 16.84 -22.45 -5.77
C GLY A 108 15.51 -22.18 -5.07
N LEU A 109 15.30 -22.79 -3.89
CA LEU A 109 14.12 -22.53 -3.06
C LEU A 109 14.14 -21.10 -2.48
N THR A 110 15.28 -20.60 -2.01
CA THR A 110 15.36 -19.23 -1.51
C THR A 110 15.09 -18.19 -2.60
N LEU A 111 15.61 -18.42 -3.82
CA LEU A 111 15.34 -17.56 -4.98
C LEU A 111 13.85 -17.53 -5.34
N SER A 112 13.19 -18.69 -5.36
CA SER A 112 11.74 -18.79 -5.59
C SER A 112 10.95 -18.07 -4.48
N GLY A 113 11.39 -18.20 -3.23
CA GLY A 113 10.80 -17.55 -2.07
C GLY A 113 10.82 -16.03 -2.14
N MET A 114 11.85 -15.41 -2.75
CA MET A 114 11.90 -13.97 -2.96
C MET A 114 10.74 -13.47 -3.84
N GLY A 115 10.42 -14.20 -4.91
CA GLY A 115 9.28 -13.91 -5.76
C GLY A 115 7.97 -13.89 -4.96
N VAL A 116 7.75 -14.93 -4.14
CA VAL A 116 6.56 -15.04 -3.28
C VAL A 116 6.49 -13.90 -2.25
N GLY A 117 7.62 -13.58 -1.61
CA GLY A 117 7.70 -12.48 -0.65
C GLY A 117 7.31 -11.13 -1.27
N THR A 118 7.68 -10.90 -2.53
CA THR A 118 7.32 -9.69 -3.27
C THR A 118 5.81 -9.58 -3.51
N LEU A 119 5.14 -10.69 -3.86
CA LEU A 119 3.68 -10.74 -4.01
C LEU A 119 2.96 -10.49 -2.68
N ILE A 120 3.41 -11.13 -1.60
CA ILE A 120 2.83 -10.93 -0.27
C ILE A 120 2.94 -9.46 0.14
N LYS A 121 4.11 -8.85 -0.03
CA LYS A 121 4.31 -7.43 0.25
C LYS A 121 3.39 -6.53 -0.58
N PHE A 122 3.23 -6.82 -1.87
CA PHE A 122 2.30 -6.09 -2.74
C PHE A 122 0.85 -6.20 -2.26
N THR A 123 0.38 -7.40 -1.94
CA THR A 123 -1.00 -7.63 -1.46
C THR A 123 -1.26 -6.95 -0.11
N GLN A 124 -0.28 -6.93 0.78
CA GLN A 124 -0.38 -6.21 2.05
C GLN A 124 -0.44 -4.69 1.82
N ASN A 125 0.44 -4.15 0.98
CA ASN A 125 0.51 -2.72 0.69
C ASN A 125 -0.77 -2.21 0.03
N ILE A 126 -1.30 -2.94 -0.97
CA ILE A 126 -2.53 -2.53 -1.64
C ILE A 126 -3.74 -2.60 -0.69
N LYS A 127 -3.78 -3.60 0.20
CA LYS A 127 -4.83 -3.71 1.23
C LYS A 127 -4.74 -2.58 2.25
N TYR A 128 -3.54 -2.20 2.67
CA TYR A 128 -3.32 -1.07 3.56
C TYR A 128 -3.74 0.26 2.91
N ALA A 129 -3.26 0.53 1.70
CA ALA A 129 -3.62 1.75 0.96
C ALA A 129 -5.13 1.83 0.70
N ASN A 130 -5.76 0.72 0.33
CA ASN A 130 -7.21 0.67 0.13
C ASN A 130 -7.98 0.92 1.44
N ARG A 131 -7.52 0.38 2.58
CA ARG A 131 -8.13 0.67 3.88
C ARG A 131 -8.00 2.13 4.27
N LYS A 132 -6.85 2.75 3.99
CA LYS A 132 -6.61 4.19 4.22
C LYS A 132 -7.57 5.03 3.38
N LYS A 133 -7.68 4.75 2.08
CA LYS A 133 -8.65 5.38 1.18
C LYS A 133 -10.10 5.18 1.64
N ALA A 134 -10.51 3.94 1.89
CA ALA A 134 -11.87 3.60 2.34
C ALA A 134 -12.24 4.28 3.66
N SER A 135 -11.27 4.52 4.54
CA SER A 135 -11.49 5.27 5.77
C SER A 135 -11.82 6.74 5.53
N ILE A 136 -11.21 7.37 4.51
CA ILE A 136 -11.47 8.76 4.13
C ILE A 136 -12.81 8.85 3.39
N ASP A 137 -13.03 7.93 2.44
CA ASP A 137 -14.31 7.80 1.71
C ASP A 137 -15.48 7.59 2.68
N GLY A 138 -15.27 6.82 3.74
CA GLY A 138 -16.28 6.61 4.80
C GLY A 138 -16.67 7.90 5.53
N VAL A 139 -15.72 8.82 5.76
CA VAL A 139 -16.01 10.12 6.37
C VAL A 139 -16.75 11.03 5.37
N LEU A 140 -16.34 11.05 4.11
CA LEU A 140 -17.01 11.80 3.04
C LEU A 140 -18.47 11.38 2.86
N ASN A 141 -18.74 10.08 2.90
CA ASN A 141 -20.09 9.54 2.75
C ASN A 141 -21.03 10.00 3.88
N LEU A 142 -20.52 10.18 5.10
CA LEU A 142 -21.31 10.75 6.21
C LEU A 142 -21.76 12.19 5.94
N TYR A 143 -20.98 12.95 5.17
CA TYR A 143 -21.32 14.32 4.75
C TYR A 143 -22.00 14.41 3.38
N LYS A 144 -22.28 13.26 2.73
CA LYS A 144 -22.83 13.18 1.36
C LYS A 144 -21.99 13.98 0.35
N ILE A 145 -20.67 13.92 0.49
CA ILE A 145 -19.72 14.58 -0.41
C ILE A 145 -19.15 13.52 -1.35
N ASP A 146 -19.44 13.65 -2.63
CA ASP A 146 -18.74 12.94 -3.69
C ASP A 146 -17.55 13.75 -4.17
N TYR A 147 -16.57 13.07 -4.76
CA TYR A 147 -15.42 13.71 -5.36
C TYR A 147 -15.02 13.01 -6.65
N ASP A 148 -14.45 13.79 -7.55
CA ASP A 148 -13.78 13.31 -8.76
C ASP A 148 -12.30 13.67 -8.67
N ILE A 149 -11.41 12.71 -8.94
CA ILE A 149 -9.96 12.90 -8.84
C ILE A 149 -9.33 12.55 -10.18
N GLU A 150 -8.77 13.58 -10.81
CA GLU A 150 -7.93 13.45 -11.99
C GLU A 150 -6.46 13.43 -11.54
N MET A 151 -5.72 12.37 -11.88
CA MET A 151 -4.32 12.20 -11.53
C MET A 151 -3.45 12.07 -12.78
N LYS A 152 -2.40 12.89 -12.86
CA LYS A 152 -1.36 12.81 -13.88
C LYS A 152 -0.02 12.48 -13.22
N PHE A 153 0.54 11.34 -13.59
CA PHE A 153 1.84 10.89 -13.10
C PHE A 153 2.92 11.38 -14.07
N GLY A 154 3.83 12.21 -13.57
CA GLY A 154 5.02 12.65 -14.30
C GLY A 154 6.06 11.53 -14.44
N ARG A 155 7.23 11.88 -14.98
CA ARG A 155 8.37 10.97 -15.04
C ARG A 155 8.97 10.80 -13.64
N GLU A 156 9.45 9.59 -13.35
CA GLU A 156 10.17 9.30 -12.11
C GLU A 156 11.67 9.58 -12.33
N TYR A 157 12.25 10.43 -11.50
CA TYR A 157 13.68 10.75 -11.50
C TYR A 157 14.24 10.46 -10.11
N HIS A 158 15.29 9.64 -10.01
CA HIS A 158 15.94 9.29 -8.73
C HIS A 158 14.97 8.82 -7.61
N GLY A 159 13.89 8.12 -7.97
CA GLY A 159 12.91 7.59 -7.01
C GLY A 159 11.88 8.60 -6.50
N SER A 160 11.95 9.87 -6.93
CA SER A 160 10.88 10.84 -6.77
C SER A 160 10.05 10.92 -8.06
N GLN A 161 8.73 11.01 -7.89
CA GLN A 161 7.80 11.16 -9.01
C GLN A 161 6.87 12.31 -8.69
N GLU A 162 6.87 13.32 -9.55
CA GLU A 162 5.90 14.40 -9.48
C GLU A 162 4.52 13.86 -9.89
N VAL A 163 3.52 14.12 -9.06
CA VAL A 163 2.14 13.70 -9.31
C VAL A 163 1.25 14.93 -9.17
N ASP A 164 0.63 15.31 -10.28
CA ASP A 164 -0.40 16.35 -10.28
C ASP A 164 -1.76 15.70 -10.02
N ALA A 165 -2.38 16.03 -8.90
CA ALA A 165 -3.68 15.52 -8.50
C ALA A 165 -4.65 16.68 -8.32
N ASN A 166 -5.66 16.74 -9.19
CA ASN A 166 -6.73 17.72 -9.15
C ASN A 166 -8.02 17.06 -8.62
N VAL A 167 -8.60 17.65 -7.58
CA VAL A 167 -9.78 17.12 -6.88
C VAL A 167 -10.95 18.07 -7.12
N LYS A 168 -12.05 17.56 -7.65
CA LYS A 168 -13.31 18.30 -7.83
C LYS A 168 -14.38 17.70 -6.94
N PHE A 169 -14.83 18.46 -5.93
CA PHE A 169 -15.91 18.02 -5.05
C PHE A 169 -17.28 18.22 -5.69
N ARG A 170 -18.16 17.23 -5.58
CA ARG A 170 -19.57 17.28 -5.98
C ARG A 170 -20.41 17.02 -4.74
N LYS A 171 -21.18 18.02 -4.29
CA LYS A 171 -22.10 17.82 -3.17
C LYS A 171 -23.35 17.12 -3.70
N ILE A 172 -23.66 15.94 -3.18
CA ILE A 172 -24.92 15.27 -3.50
C ILE A 172 -26.00 16.01 -2.71
N ARG A 173 -26.97 16.59 -3.42
CA ARG A 173 -28.11 17.30 -2.82
C ARG A 173 -29.10 16.32 -2.23
#